data_AF-A0A565C4L1-F1
#
_entry.id   AF-A0A565C4L1-F1
#
_cell.length_a   1.000
_cell.length_b   1.000
_cell.length_c   1.000
_cell.angle_alpha   90.00
_cell.angle_beta   90.00
_cell.angle_gamma   90.00
#
_symmetry.space_group_name_H-M   'P 1'
#
loop_
_entity.id
_entity.type
_entity.pdbx_description
1 polymer ?
#
loop_
_entity_poly.entity_id
_entity_poly.type
_entity_poly.pdbx_seq_one_letter_code
_entity_poly.pdbx_strand_id
1 'polypeptide(L)' 'MEETNTKTVEDVETVDVYTAKGLLSVGHHRYLDVRTNEEFAKGHVEDALNIPYMFKTDEAFS' A
#
# COMPACT_ATOMS: atom_id res chain seq x y z
N MET A 1 13.70 0.73 -27.43
CA MET A 1 12.93 -0.34 -26.75
C MET A 1 12.89 0.08 -25.30
N GLU A 2 11.72 0.50 -24.82
CA GLU A 2 11.53 0.92 -23.44
C GLU A 2 11.52 -0.36 -22.59
N GLU A 3 12.54 -0.55 -21.75
CA GLU A 3 12.56 -1.69 -20.84
C GLU A 3 11.45 -1.50 -19.81
N THR A 4 10.41 -2.33 -19.88
CA THR A 4 9.36 -2.37 -18.86
C THR A 4 9.98 -2.97 -17.59
N ASN A 5 10.47 -2.10 -16.70
CA ASN A 5 10.99 -2.50 -15.38
C ASN A 5 9.82 -3.09 -14.56
N THR A 6 9.65 -4.41 -14.64
CA THR A 6 8.51 -5.10 -14.08
C THR A 6 8.87 -5.44 -12.64
N LYS A 7 8.48 -4.58 -11.70
CA LYS A 7 8.68 -4.86 -10.26
C LYS A 7 7.85 -6.09 -9.86
N THR A 8 8.51 -7.04 -9.25
CA THR A 8 7.92 -8.29 -8.77
C THR A 8 7.67 -8.22 -7.26
N VAL A 9 6.94 -9.19 -6.71
CA VAL A 9 6.77 -9.30 -5.25
C VAL A 9 8.08 -9.52 -4.50
N GLU A 10 9.10 -10.06 -5.19
CA GLU A 10 10.44 -10.29 -4.66
C GLU A 10 11.21 -8.98 -4.47
N ASP A 11 10.81 -7.91 -5.17
CA ASP A 11 11.35 -6.56 -5.02
C ASP A 11 10.70 -5.78 -3.84
N VAL A 12 9.81 -6.41 -3.08
CA VAL A 12 9.13 -5.79 -1.94
C VAL A 12 9.84 -6.16 -0.64
N GLU A 13 10.45 -5.17 0.01
CA GLU A 13 11.03 -5.35 1.34
C GLU A 13 9.98 -5.20 2.44
N THR A 14 9.99 -6.12 3.40
CA THR A 14 9.22 -5.99 4.64
C THR A 14 10.01 -5.18 5.65
N VAL A 15 9.39 -4.17 6.24
CA VAL A 15 10.03 -3.24 7.19
C VAL A 15 9.26 -3.20 8.51
N ASP A 16 9.97 -2.91 9.60
CA ASP A 16 9.34 -2.67 10.90
C ASP A 16 8.76 -1.25 11.02
N VAL A 17 7.99 -1.02 12.09
CA VAL A 17 7.28 0.25 12.33
C VAL A 17 8.20 1.47 12.48
N TYR A 18 9.40 1.31 13.05
CA TYR A 18 10.33 2.42 13.24
C TYR A 18 11.01 2.78 11.93
N THR A 19 11.42 1.77 11.16
CA THR A 19 11.97 1.95 9.81
C THR A 19 10.94 2.64 8.90
N ALA A 20 9.70 2.17 8.90
CA ALA A 20 8.62 2.75 8.11
C ALA A 20 8.37 4.24 8.45
N LYS A 21 8.40 4.59 9.75
CA LYS A 21 8.30 5.99 10.20
C LYS A 21 9.48 6.85 9.73
N GLY A 22 10.70 6.30 9.75
CA GLY A 22 11.88 6.97 9.22
C GLY A 22 11.79 7.26 7.72
N LEU A 23 11.27 6.30 6.95
CA LEU A 23 11.09 6.41 5.50
C LEU A 23 10.09 7.50 5.08
N LEU A 24 9.04 7.73 5.87
CA LEU A 24 8.16 8.89 5.64
C LEU A 24 8.89 10.22 5.83
N SER A 25 9.77 10.29 6.84
CA SER A 25 10.42 11.54 7.22
C SER A 25 11.39 12.06 6.15
N VAL A 26 11.87 11.18 5.25
CA VAL A 26 12.73 11.54 4.12
C VAL A 26 11.97 12.05 2.89
N GLY A 27 10.62 12.07 2.92
CA GLY A 27 9.77 12.72 1.92
C GLY A 27 9.63 12.00 0.56
N HIS A 28 10.31 10.87 0.36
CA HIS A 28 10.24 10.08 -0.86
C HIS A 28 9.29 8.86 -0.78
N HIS A 29 8.73 8.60 0.40
CA HIS A 29 7.82 7.47 0.64
C HIS A 29 6.48 7.95 1.18
N ARG A 30 5.42 7.19 0.88
CA ARG A 30 4.07 7.44 1.36
C ARG A 30 3.45 6.12 1.79
N TYR A 31 2.65 6.15 2.86
CA TYR A 31 1.86 4.99 3.24
C TYR A 31 0.71 4.76 2.26
N LEU A 32 0.61 3.53 1.78
CA LEU A 32 -0.54 3.04 1.04
C LEU A 32 -1.32 2.10 1.95
N ASP A 33 -2.50 2.51 2.37
CA ASP A 33 -3.39 1.68 3.16
C ASP A 33 -4.35 0.93 2.22
N VAL A 34 -4.26 -0.40 2.21
CA VAL A 34 -5.08 -1.26 1.34
C VAL A 34 -6.30 -1.85 2.04
N ARG A 35 -6.56 -1.44 3.30
CA ARG A 35 -7.73 -1.85 4.08
C ARG A 35 -9.00 -1.17 3.57
N THR A 36 -10.14 -1.58 4.10
CA THR A 36 -11.43 -0.96 3.77
C THR A 36 -11.47 0.52 4.18
N ASN A 37 -12.28 1.30 3.47
CA ASN A 37 -12.51 2.71 3.81
C ASN A 37 -12.99 2.87 5.27
N GLU A 38 -13.78 1.93 5.78
CA GLU A 38 -14.30 1.97 7.16
C GLU A 38 -13.20 1.78 8.20
N GLU A 39 -12.23 0.90 7.94
CA GLU A 39 -11.06 0.73 8.80
C GLU A 39 -10.13 1.94 8.75
N PHE A 40 -9.95 2.52 7.57
CA PHE A 40 -9.15 3.73 7.41
C PHE A 40 -9.78 4.94 8.13
N ALA A 41 -11.11 5.08 8.06
CA ALA A 41 -11.85 6.15 8.72
C ALA A 41 -11.81 6.07 10.26
N LYS A 42 -11.66 4.86 10.83
CA LYS A 42 -11.53 4.67 12.29
C LYS A 42 -10.17 5.12 12.83
N GLY A 43 -9.17 5.25 11.96
CA GLY A 43 -7.83 5.70 12.33
C GLY A 43 -6.78 5.27 11.31
N HIS A 44 -5.97 6.23 10.89
CA HIS A 44 -4.87 6.03 9.95
C HIS A 44 -3.68 6.94 10.27
N VAL A 45 -2.54 6.62 9.69
CA VAL A 45 -1.33 7.45 9.81
C VAL A 45 -1.49 8.70 8.94
N GLU A 46 -1.00 9.84 9.43
CA GLU A 46 -0.96 11.10 8.69
C GLU A 46 -0.30 10.89 7.30
N ASP A 47 -0.87 11.53 6.27
CA ASP A 47 -0.48 11.41 4.85
C ASP A 47 -0.62 10.02 4.21
N ALA A 48 -1.24 9.04 4.88
CA ALA A 48 -1.56 7.76 4.27
C ALA A 48 -2.63 7.91 3.18
N LEU A 49 -2.42 7.25 2.04
CA LEU A 49 -3.38 7.15 0.96
C LEU A 49 -4.11 5.81 1.07
N ASN A 50 -5.45 5.83 1.18
CA ASN A 50 -6.23 4.60 1.18
C ASN A 50 -6.61 4.21 -0.26
N ILE A 51 -6.15 3.03 -0.69
CA ILE A 51 -6.60 2.37 -1.91
C ILE A 51 -7.03 0.95 -1.51
N PRO A 52 -8.29 0.75 -1.11
CA PRO A 52 -8.78 -0.56 -0.66
C PRO A 52 -8.55 -1.64 -1.73
N TYR A 53 -7.85 -2.70 -1.37
CA TYR A 53 -7.53 -3.81 -2.26
C TYR A 53 -8.63 -4.91 -2.27
N MET A 54 -9.86 -4.55 -1.91
CA MET A 54 -10.99 -5.50 -1.86
C MET A 54 -11.89 -5.34 -3.08
N PHE A 55 -11.43 -5.79 -4.26
CA PHE A 55 -12.21 -6.04 -5.49
C PHE A 55 -11.34 -6.96 -6.37
N LYS A 56 -11.63 -8.24 -6.69
CA LYS A 56 -12.89 -8.93 -7.00
C LYS A 56 -12.82 -10.44 -6.64
N THR A 57 -13.66 -10.91 -5.73
CA THR A 57 -14.11 -12.31 -5.63
C THR A 57 -15.52 -12.22 -5.02
N ASP A 58 -16.61 -12.22 -5.80
CA ASP A 58 -17.46 -13.41 -5.90
C ASP A 58 -18.50 -13.37 -7.06
N GLU A 59 -18.44 -12.44 -8.02
CA GLU A 59 -19.46 -12.36 -9.11
C GLU A 59 -19.02 -12.93 -10.47
N ALA A 60 -17.87 -13.60 -10.56
CA ALA A 60 -17.40 -14.20 -11.83
C ALA A 60 -17.78 -15.67 -12.03
N PHE A 61 -18.52 -16.28 -11.09
CA PHE A 61 -18.95 -17.69 -11.16
C PHE A 61 -20.42 -17.90 -10.81
N SER A 62 -21.31 -17.03 -11.29
CA SER A 62 -22.74 -17.34 -11.32
C SER A 62 -23.34 -17.22 -12.70
#